data_AF-A0A4E9FS67-F1
#
_entry.id   AF-A0A4E9FS67-F1
#
_cell.length_a   1.000
_cell.length_b   1.000
_cell.length_c   1.000
_cell.angle_alpha   90.00
_cell.angle_beta   90.00
_cell.angle_gamma   90.00
#
_symmetry.space_group_name_H-M   'P 1'
#
loop_
_entity.id
_entity.type
_entity.pdbx_description
1 polymer ?
#
loop_
_entity_poly.entity_id
_entity_poly.type
_entity_poly.pdbx_seq_one_letter_code
_entity_poly.pdbx_strand_id
1 'polypeptide(L)'
;MSEGNRIEDYIAATTVALISIFGLISNGISLYLTRTRSRFRNAFGVLCSSFLICNLQAIFVHFTWCTMVLSLKSPILSSPELFSVRLVGVILNGAWFGSILMHFLTAINRFFAFVYATRYNQLWSEARTFKIAIIFWTISMVYCTHHLYEDCSLLFNSGSKYRWLHHNSYHGQICARIDGIVSVALIVAMACTDFITLLKIIAYRRTMRRNTTESTTVSVINEKEILFFKQSCKLSLLYISSAVTFNLSSYFFTDKWIMFISNTIIWNLVHSMDGLTFLLFNRKLIHKSNSGGTSIAPAANLNLFQSRQSNKAMR
;
A
#
# COMPACT_ATOMS: atom_id res chain seq x y z
N MET A 1 5.36 4.25 40.55
CA MET A 1 5.61 4.50 39.10
C MET A 1 6.42 5.78 39.01
N SER A 2 7.59 5.77 38.36
CA SER A 2 8.45 6.96 38.27
C SER A 2 7.84 8.01 37.34
N GLU A 3 8.10 9.27 37.62
CA GLU A 3 7.72 10.40 36.76
C GLU A 3 8.25 10.22 35.32
N GLY A 4 9.41 9.58 35.17
CA GLY A 4 10.01 9.20 33.89
C GLY A 4 9.07 8.39 33.00
N ASN A 5 8.48 7.29 33.50
CA ASN A 5 7.61 6.44 32.67
C ASN A 5 6.39 7.20 32.11
N ARG A 6 5.87 8.18 32.86
CA ARG A 6 4.73 9.00 32.42
C ARG A 6 5.11 9.93 31.26
N ILE A 7 6.30 10.51 31.29
CA ILE A 7 6.80 11.35 30.19
C ILE A 7 6.99 10.50 28.93
N GLU A 8 7.53 9.29 29.08
CA GLU A 8 7.75 8.38 27.95
C GLU A 8 6.44 7.92 27.30
N ASP A 9 5.43 7.57 28.11
CA ASP A 9 4.10 7.22 27.61
C ASP A 9 3.48 8.38 26.80
N TYR A 10 3.64 9.61 27.30
CA TYR A 10 3.14 10.81 26.65
C TYR A 10 3.84 11.07 25.31
N ILE A 11 5.17 10.90 25.25
CA ILE A 11 5.95 11.03 24.01
C ILE A 11 5.50 9.97 23.00
N ALA A 12 5.38 8.71 23.42
CA ALA A 12 4.96 7.62 22.55
C ALA A 12 3.54 7.85 22.00
N ALA A 13 2.59 8.19 22.88
CA ALA A 13 1.20 8.47 22.49
C ALA A 13 1.09 9.65 21.52
N THR A 14 1.79 10.76 21.83
CA THR A 14 1.79 11.96 20.98
C THR A 14 2.40 11.67 19.60
N THR A 15 3.48 10.92 19.54
CA THR A 15 4.15 10.57 18.28
C THR A 15 3.25 9.70 17.40
N VAL A 16 2.62 8.67 17.97
CA VAL A 16 1.66 7.83 17.24
C VAL A 16 0.47 8.67 16.77
N ALA A 17 -0.07 9.53 17.63
CA ALA A 17 -1.21 10.39 17.31
C ALA A 17 -0.91 11.33 16.13
N LEU A 18 0.24 12.00 16.13
CA LEU A 18 0.61 12.93 15.05
C LEU A 18 0.72 12.22 13.70
N ILE A 19 1.38 11.07 13.65
CA ILE A 19 1.53 10.29 12.41
C ILE A 19 0.18 9.75 11.95
N SER A 20 -0.63 9.23 12.88
CA SER A 20 -1.95 8.72 12.56
C SER A 20 -2.89 9.80 12.03
N ILE A 21 -2.93 10.98 12.66
CA ILE A 21 -3.75 12.10 12.19
C ILE A 21 -3.31 12.52 10.77
N PHE A 22 -2.00 12.66 10.55
CA PHE A 22 -1.46 12.95 9.23
C PHE A 22 -1.86 11.88 8.20
N GLY A 23 -1.75 10.59 8.57
CA GLY A 23 -2.11 9.47 7.72
C GLY A 23 -3.60 9.37 7.40
N LEU A 24 -4.48 9.63 8.37
CA LEU A 24 -5.92 9.66 8.18
C LEU A 24 -6.33 10.77 7.21
N ILE A 25 -5.73 11.96 7.36
CA ILE A 25 -5.97 13.08 6.44
C ILE A 25 -5.48 12.75 5.03
N SER A 26 -4.24 12.28 4.89
CA SER A 26 -3.63 12.02 3.57
C SER A 26 -4.36 10.91 2.81
N ASN A 27 -4.67 9.79 3.48
CA ASN A 27 -5.38 8.66 2.87
C ASN A 27 -6.87 8.98 2.68
N GLY A 28 -7.49 9.72 3.60
CA GLY A 28 -8.89 10.15 3.49
C GLY A 28 -9.12 11.05 2.27
N ILE A 29 -8.28 12.06 2.07
CA ILE A 29 -8.35 12.93 0.88
C ILE A 29 -8.09 12.11 -0.39
N SER A 30 -7.10 11.20 -0.36
CA SER A 30 -6.80 10.32 -1.50
C SER A 30 -7.97 9.44 -1.88
N LEU A 31 -8.64 8.85 -0.88
CA LEU A 31 -9.79 7.99 -1.08
C LEU A 31 -10.96 8.78 -1.65
N TYR A 32 -11.26 9.94 -1.06
CA TYR A 32 -12.28 10.85 -1.56
C TYR A 32 -12.06 11.19 -3.04
N LEU A 33 -10.85 11.60 -3.42
CA LEU A 33 -10.53 11.94 -4.81
C LEU A 33 -10.62 10.74 -5.76
N THR A 34 -10.18 9.57 -5.31
CA THR A 34 -10.25 8.34 -6.10
C THR A 34 -11.69 7.90 -6.34
N ARG A 35 -12.60 8.13 -5.39
CA ARG A 35 -14.01 7.73 -5.50
C ARG A 35 -14.88 8.75 -6.25
N THR A 36 -14.54 10.04 -6.19
CA THR A 36 -15.38 11.11 -6.76
C THR A 36 -14.99 11.51 -8.18
N ARG A 37 -13.73 11.37 -8.57
CA ARG A 37 -13.27 11.83 -9.89
C ARG A 37 -13.53 10.76 -10.96
N SER A 38 -14.23 11.15 -12.03
CA SER A 38 -14.58 10.28 -13.17
C SER A 38 -13.38 9.52 -13.76
N ARG A 39 -12.19 10.12 -13.72
CA ARG A 39 -10.94 9.51 -14.18
C ARG A 39 -10.58 8.20 -13.46
N PHE A 40 -10.97 8.02 -12.21
CA PHE A 40 -10.69 6.83 -11.43
C PHE A 40 -11.83 5.81 -11.47
N ARG A 41 -12.86 6.01 -12.32
CA ARG A 41 -13.91 5.03 -12.59
C ARG A 41 -13.40 3.94 -13.53
N ASN A 42 -12.43 3.17 -13.05
CA ASN A 42 -11.80 2.06 -13.74
C ASN A 42 -11.16 1.09 -12.71
N ALA A 43 -10.64 -0.03 -13.20
CA ALA A 43 -9.98 -1.04 -12.36
C ALA A 43 -8.86 -0.45 -11.46
N PHE A 44 -8.03 0.44 -12.01
CA PHE A 44 -6.94 1.07 -11.25
C PHE A 44 -7.48 1.89 -10.07
N GLY A 45 -8.52 2.70 -10.27
CA GLY A 45 -9.12 3.47 -9.18
C GLY A 45 -9.77 2.60 -8.11
N VAL A 46 -10.31 1.44 -8.47
CA VAL A 46 -10.82 0.46 -7.49
C VAL A 46 -9.68 -0.10 -6.64
N LEU A 47 -8.57 -0.50 -7.25
CA LEU A 47 -7.39 -0.99 -6.52
C LEU A 47 -6.80 0.09 -5.62
N CYS A 48 -6.72 1.33 -6.12
CA CYS A 48 -6.29 2.47 -5.31
C CYS A 48 -7.19 2.69 -4.10
N SER A 49 -8.50 2.68 -4.30
CA SER A 49 -9.46 2.81 -3.20
C SER A 49 -9.28 1.68 -2.18
N SER A 50 -8.99 0.47 -2.65
CA SER A 50 -8.88 -0.72 -1.80
C SER A 50 -7.65 -0.66 -0.89
N PHE A 51 -6.45 -0.33 -1.41
CA PHE A 51 -5.28 -0.17 -0.53
C PHE A 51 -5.44 1.04 0.42
N LEU A 52 -6.10 2.12 -0.02
CA LEU A 52 -6.36 3.28 0.84
C LEU A 52 -7.28 2.93 2.01
N ILE A 53 -8.29 2.08 1.78
CA ILE A 53 -9.15 1.56 2.86
C ILE A 53 -8.34 0.69 3.83
N CYS A 54 -7.47 -0.19 3.32
CA CYS A 54 -6.57 -0.98 4.18
C CYS A 54 -5.68 -0.07 5.04
N ASN A 55 -5.09 0.97 4.44
CA ASN A 55 -4.26 1.93 5.16
C ASN A 55 -5.05 2.68 6.23
N LEU A 56 -6.27 3.15 5.92
CA LEU A 56 -7.14 3.82 6.89
C LEU A 56 -7.48 2.90 8.06
N GLN A 57 -7.76 1.61 7.81
CA GLN A 57 -7.97 0.61 8.86
C GLN A 57 -6.72 0.47 9.75
N ALA A 58 -5.54 0.26 9.17
CA ALA A 58 -4.30 0.12 9.95
C ALA A 58 -4.01 1.36 10.80
N ILE A 59 -4.12 2.55 10.20
CA ILE A 59 -3.85 3.82 10.88
C ILE A 59 -4.86 4.07 12.02
N PHE A 60 -6.14 3.77 11.78
CA PHE A 60 -7.19 3.91 12.79
C PHE A 60 -6.97 2.95 13.97
N VAL A 61 -6.57 1.71 13.70
CA VAL A 61 -6.23 0.73 14.75
C VAL A 61 -5.00 1.17 15.53
N HIS A 62 -3.92 1.59 14.86
CA HIS A 62 -2.75 2.15 15.53
C HIS A 62 -3.12 3.33 16.43
N PHE A 63 -3.91 4.27 15.92
CA PHE A 63 -4.33 5.44 16.68
C PHE A 63 -5.11 5.06 17.93
N THR A 64 -6.22 4.36 17.74
CA THR A 64 -7.16 4.06 18.83
C THR A 64 -6.54 3.11 19.85
N TRP A 65 -5.89 2.04 19.40
CA TRP A 65 -5.34 1.04 20.30
C TRP A 65 -4.13 1.55 21.07
N CYS A 66 -3.17 2.21 20.42
CA CYS A 66 -2.01 2.76 21.12
C CYS A 66 -2.44 3.82 22.15
N THR A 67 -3.36 4.71 21.80
CA THR A 67 -3.90 5.70 22.75
C THR A 67 -4.61 5.01 23.92
N MET A 68 -5.43 3.99 23.67
CA MET A 68 -6.13 3.26 24.72
C MET A 68 -5.18 2.56 25.68
N VAL A 69 -4.21 1.80 25.17
CA VAL A 69 -3.23 1.06 26.00
C VAL A 69 -2.38 2.01 26.84
N LEU A 70 -1.91 3.13 26.25
CA LEU A 70 -1.05 4.09 26.96
C LEU A 70 -1.81 4.96 27.97
N SER A 71 -3.10 5.19 27.75
CA SER A 71 -3.94 5.98 28.67
C SER A 71 -4.47 5.15 29.82
N LEU A 72 -4.98 3.95 29.55
CA LEU A 72 -5.58 3.07 30.57
C LEU A 72 -4.52 2.30 31.38
N LYS A 73 -3.34 2.03 30.80
CA LYS A 73 -2.20 1.37 31.46
C LYS A 73 -2.54 0.04 32.13
N SER A 74 -3.62 -0.61 31.69
CA SER A 74 -4.03 -1.91 32.22
C SER A 74 -3.19 -3.01 31.56
N PRO A 75 -2.49 -3.86 32.33
CA PRO A 75 -1.65 -4.93 31.77
C PRO A 75 -2.40 -5.88 30.84
N ILE A 76 -3.71 -6.09 31.09
CA ILE A 76 -4.56 -6.98 30.28
C ILE A 76 -4.73 -6.50 28.83
N LEU A 77 -4.51 -5.21 28.56
CA LEU A 77 -4.58 -4.65 27.20
C LEU A 77 -3.31 -4.91 26.38
N SER A 78 -2.24 -5.34 27.05
CA SER A 78 -0.95 -5.71 26.46
C SER A 78 -0.64 -7.21 26.63
N SER A 79 -1.59 -8.00 27.14
CA SER A 79 -1.50 -9.45 27.29
C SER A 79 -2.40 -10.17 26.27
N PRO A 80 -2.08 -11.42 25.90
CA PRO A 80 -2.90 -12.18 24.96
C PRO A 80 -4.20 -12.71 25.55
N GLU A 81 -4.46 -12.51 26.85
CA GLU A 81 -5.55 -13.14 27.61
C GLU A 81 -6.93 -12.74 27.08
N LEU A 82 -7.10 -11.47 26.70
CA LEU A 82 -8.37 -10.98 26.19
C LEU A 82 -8.50 -11.19 24.68
N PHE A 83 -9.58 -11.86 24.26
CA PHE A 83 -9.87 -12.07 22.83
C PHE A 83 -9.85 -10.78 22.01
N SER A 84 -10.37 -9.67 22.55
CA SER A 84 -10.38 -8.38 21.87
C SER A 84 -8.97 -7.84 21.59
N VAL A 85 -7.99 -8.10 22.46
CA VAL A 85 -6.58 -7.72 22.23
C VAL A 85 -6.02 -8.49 21.04
N ARG A 86 -6.29 -9.81 21.00
CA ARG A 86 -5.88 -10.67 19.87
C ARG A 86 -6.54 -10.24 18.57
N LEU A 87 -7.84 -9.92 18.61
CA LEU A 87 -8.60 -9.44 17.46
C LEU A 87 -8.03 -8.14 16.88
N VAL A 88 -7.56 -7.21 17.72
CA VAL A 88 -6.90 -5.99 17.26
C VAL A 88 -5.65 -6.30 16.44
N GLY A 89 -4.84 -7.27 16.89
CA GLY A 89 -3.69 -7.76 16.13
C GLY A 89 -4.08 -8.32 14.76
N VAL A 90 -5.18 -9.07 14.67
CA VAL A 90 -5.73 -9.57 13.39
C VAL A 90 -6.13 -8.43 12.46
N ILE A 91 -6.87 -7.45 12.97
CA ILE A 91 -7.36 -6.32 12.16
C ILE A 91 -6.19 -5.47 11.66
N LEU A 92 -5.19 -5.23 12.51
CA LEU A 92 -4.00 -4.47 12.13
C LEU A 92 -3.17 -5.20 11.07
N ASN A 93 -2.82 -6.46 11.30
CA ASN A 93 -1.98 -7.22 10.38
C ASN A 93 -2.72 -7.58 9.09
N GLY A 94 -4.04 -7.81 9.17
CA GLY A 94 -4.89 -8.01 8.00
C GLY A 94 -4.89 -6.82 7.06
N ALA A 95 -4.84 -5.60 7.58
CA ALA A 95 -4.67 -4.39 6.79
C ALA A 95 -3.29 -4.29 6.13
N TRP A 96 -2.22 -4.72 6.81
CA TRP A 96 -0.88 -4.79 6.24
C TRP A 96 -0.82 -5.72 5.02
N PHE A 97 -1.24 -6.98 5.18
CA PHE A 97 -1.28 -7.94 4.07
C PHE A 97 -2.27 -7.55 2.98
N GLY A 98 -3.42 -6.99 3.38
CA GLY A 98 -4.41 -6.46 2.45
C GLY A 98 -3.82 -5.37 1.56
N SER A 99 -3.10 -4.41 2.14
CA SER A 99 -2.45 -3.35 1.39
C SER A 99 -1.39 -3.88 0.42
N ILE A 100 -0.50 -4.79 0.88
CA ILE A 100 0.53 -5.40 0.02
C ILE A 100 -0.11 -6.14 -1.16
N LEU A 101 -1.16 -6.93 -0.92
CA LEU A 101 -1.86 -7.65 -1.98
C LEU A 101 -2.54 -6.69 -2.96
N MET A 102 -3.15 -5.61 -2.49
CA MET A 102 -3.71 -4.58 -3.39
C MET A 102 -2.64 -3.89 -4.24
N HIS A 103 -1.46 -3.65 -3.69
CA HIS A 103 -0.31 -3.13 -4.43
C HIS A 103 0.22 -4.14 -5.46
N PHE A 104 0.28 -5.43 -5.10
CA PHE A 104 0.64 -6.49 -6.04
C PHE A 104 -0.38 -6.60 -7.19
N LEU A 105 -1.67 -6.57 -6.90
CA LEU A 105 -2.73 -6.53 -7.91
C LEU A 105 -2.64 -5.27 -8.77
N THR A 106 -2.23 -4.13 -8.20
CA THR A 106 -1.98 -2.89 -8.95
C THR A 106 -0.80 -3.05 -9.92
N ALA A 107 0.29 -3.72 -9.51
CA ALA A 107 1.41 -4.04 -10.38
C ALA A 107 0.98 -4.95 -11.55
N ILE A 108 0.19 -6.00 -11.25
CA ILE A 108 -0.38 -6.89 -12.29
C ILE A 108 -1.29 -6.10 -13.23
N ASN A 109 -2.21 -5.29 -12.70
CA ASN A 109 -3.12 -4.48 -13.51
C ASN A 109 -2.35 -3.58 -14.49
N ARG A 110 -1.28 -2.92 -14.03
CA ARG A 110 -0.38 -2.11 -14.88
C ARG A 110 0.30 -2.93 -15.96
N PHE A 111 0.81 -4.11 -15.61
CA PHE A 111 1.41 -5.02 -16.59
C PHE A 111 0.43 -5.36 -17.71
N PHE A 112 -0.80 -5.75 -17.38
CA PHE A 112 -1.84 -6.05 -18.37
C PHE A 112 -2.29 -4.83 -19.17
N ALA A 113 -2.38 -3.65 -18.54
CA ALA A 113 -2.71 -2.41 -19.23
C ALA A 113 -1.70 -2.08 -20.33
N PHE A 114 -0.42 -2.41 -20.09
CA PHE A 114 0.65 -2.15 -21.05
C PHE A 114 0.83 -3.27 -22.08
N VAL A 115 1.01 -4.51 -21.63
CA VAL A 115 1.36 -5.64 -22.50
C VAL A 115 0.16 -6.17 -23.28
N TYR A 116 -1.02 -6.16 -22.68
CA TYR A 116 -2.24 -6.72 -23.25
C TYR A 116 -3.33 -5.65 -23.43
N ALA A 117 -2.94 -4.45 -23.90
CA ALA A 117 -3.83 -3.29 -24.05
C ALA A 117 -5.13 -3.62 -24.80
N THR A 118 -5.09 -4.46 -25.84
CA THR A 118 -6.27 -4.85 -26.64
C THR A 118 -7.27 -5.73 -25.88
N ARG A 119 -6.81 -6.50 -24.89
CA ARG A 119 -7.65 -7.37 -24.04
C ARG A 119 -7.83 -6.82 -22.63
N TYR A 120 -7.26 -5.66 -22.32
CA TYR A 120 -7.26 -5.10 -20.97
C TYR A 120 -8.68 -4.95 -20.42
N ASN A 121 -9.59 -4.29 -21.14
CA ASN A 121 -10.97 -4.08 -20.70
C ASN A 121 -11.77 -5.39 -20.56
N GLN A 122 -11.35 -6.44 -21.27
CA GLN A 122 -11.97 -7.78 -21.15
C GLN A 122 -11.48 -8.52 -19.91
N LEU A 123 -10.32 -8.17 -19.34
CA LEU A 123 -9.75 -8.80 -18.16
C LEU A 123 -10.03 -7.96 -16.90
N TRP A 124 -9.87 -6.64 -17.02
CA TRP A 124 -9.95 -5.66 -15.95
C TRP A 124 -11.10 -4.69 -16.21
N SER A 125 -12.21 -4.90 -15.50
CA SER A 125 -13.33 -3.96 -15.42
C SER A 125 -13.57 -3.58 -13.96
N GLU A 126 -14.21 -2.44 -13.72
CA GLU A 126 -14.49 -1.93 -12.37
C GLU A 126 -15.17 -3.00 -11.49
N ALA A 127 -16.23 -3.63 -11.99
CA ALA A 127 -16.97 -4.66 -11.26
C ALA A 127 -16.17 -5.94 -10.98
N ARG A 128 -15.31 -6.37 -11.91
CA ARG A 128 -14.47 -7.56 -11.70
C ARG A 128 -13.36 -7.27 -10.71
N THR A 129 -12.72 -6.11 -10.84
CA THR A 129 -11.67 -5.68 -9.93
C THR A 129 -12.19 -5.47 -8.51
N PHE A 130 -13.41 -4.96 -8.36
CA PHE A 130 -14.06 -4.83 -7.05
C PHE A 130 -14.25 -6.20 -6.38
N LYS A 131 -14.73 -7.20 -7.13
CA LYS A 131 -14.85 -8.58 -6.62
C LYS A 131 -13.49 -9.17 -6.23
N ILE A 132 -12.47 -9.00 -7.07
CA ILE A 132 -11.10 -9.46 -6.78
C ILE A 132 -10.58 -8.78 -5.50
N ALA A 133 -10.79 -7.47 -5.34
CA ALA A 133 -10.34 -6.74 -4.17
C ALA A 133 -10.97 -7.27 -2.87
N ILE A 134 -12.29 -7.53 -2.87
CA ILE A 134 -12.99 -8.12 -1.72
C ILE A 134 -12.43 -9.52 -1.40
N ILE A 135 -12.24 -10.37 -2.40
CA ILE A 135 -11.69 -11.73 -2.22
C ILE A 135 -10.31 -11.65 -1.57
N PHE A 136 -9.41 -10.83 -2.11
CA PHE A 136 -8.03 -10.74 -1.60
C PHE A 136 -7.96 -10.08 -0.22
N TRP A 137 -8.81 -9.09 0.07
CA TRP A 137 -8.92 -8.54 1.42
C TRP A 137 -9.42 -9.57 2.43
N THR A 138 -10.41 -10.38 2.04
CA THR A 138 -10.92 -11.48 2.87
C THR A 138 -9.82 -12.53 3.12
N ILE A 139 -9.04 -12.88 2.08
CA ILE A 139 -7.89 -13.78 2.21
C ILE A 139 -6.87 -13.22 3.21
N SER A 140 -6.57 -11.92 3.17
CA SER A 140 -5.65 -11.29 4.15
C SER A 140 -6.17 -11.39 5.57
N MET A 141 -7.47 -11.13 5.79
CA MET A 141 -8.09 -11.24 7.11
C MET A 141 -8.08 -12.68 7.62
N VAL A 142 -8.43 -13.65 6.76
CA VAL A 142 -8.40 -15.08 7.07
C VAL A 142 -6.98 -15.57 7.36
N TYR A 143 -5.99 -15.14 6.57
CA TYR A 143 -4.59 -15.46 6.82
C TYR A 143 -4.16 -15.01 8.24
N CYS A 144 -4.59 -13.82 8.67
CA CYS A 144 -4.24 -13.26 9.97
C CYS A 144 -4.99 -13.88 11.16
N THR A 145 -5.98 -14.77 10.96
CA THR A 145 -6.74 -15.34 12.09
C THR A 145 -5.89 -16.20 13.02
N HIS A 146 -4.70 -16.63 12.58
CA HIS A 146 -3.76 -17.34 13.45
C HIS A 146 -3.32 -16.49 14.66
N HIS A 147 -3.39 -15.16 14.60
CA HIS A 147 -3.15 -14.27 15.76
C HIS A 147 -4.24 -14.35 16.84
N LEU A 148 -5.38 -15.01 16.57
CA LEU A 148 -6.38 -15.30 17.59
C LEU A 148 -5.92 -16.36 18.57
N TYR A 149 -4.89 -17.13 18.23
CA TYR A 149 -4.22 -18.04 19.15
C TYR A 149 -3.26 -17.28 20.06
N GLU A 150 -3.33 -17.49 21.37
CA GLU A 150 -2.59 -16.72 22.38
C GLU A 150 -1.10 -16.66 22.09
N ASP A 151 -0.51 -17.81 21.79
CA ASP A 151 0.92 -17.91 21.54
C ASP A 151 1.36 -17.25 20.24
N CYS A 152 0.46 -16.97 19.29
CA CYS A 152 0.77 -16.29 18.03
C CYS A 152 0.21 -14.87 17.93
N SER A 153 -0.36 -14.35 19.02
CA SER A 153 -1.00 -13.04 19.04
C SER A 153 -0.01 -11.90 18.74
N LEU A 154 -0.48 -10.90 17.99
CA LEU A 154 0.25 -9.67 17.72
C LEU A 154 -0.18 -8.61 18.74
N LEU A 155 0.73 -8.19 19.61
CA LEU A 155 0.43 -7.38 20.79
C LEU A 155 1.13 -6.04 20.73
N PHE A 156 0.54 -5.02 21.34
CA PHE A 156 1.14 -3.71 21.53
C PHE A 156 1.59 -3.50 22.97
N ASN A 157 2.78 -2.92 23.14
CA ASN A 157 3.33 -2.48 24.42
C ASN A 157 3.53 -3.61 25.45
N SER A 158 3.70 -4.85 25.00
CA SER A 158 4.07 -5.95 25.90
C SER A 158 5.42 -5.64 26.58
N GLY A 159 5.45 -5.69 27.91
CA GLY A 159 6.62 -5.32 28.71
C GLY A 159 7.01 -3.84 28.64
N SER A 160 6.07 -2.92 28.34
CA SER A 160 6.31 -1.46 28.31
C SER A 160 7.36 -0.99 27.29
N LYS A 161 7.37 -1.61 26.09
CA LYS A 161 8.35 -1.32 25.03
C LYS A 161 7.81 -0.49 23.86
N TYR A 162 6.56 -0.02 23.93
CA TYR A 162 5.86 0.77 22.89
C TYR A 162 5.84 0.16 21.48
N ARG A 163 6.17 -1.12 21.33
CA ARG A 163 6.26 -1.79 20.04
C ARG A 163 5.11 -2.74 19.79
N TRP A 164 4.74 -2.90 18.53
CA TRP A 164 4.00 -4.07 18.07
C TRP A 164 4.96 -5.26 17.92
N LEU A 165 4.61 -6.39 18.50
CA LEU A 165 5.39 -7.62 18.44
C LEU A 165 4.50 -8.83 18.68
N HIS A 166 4.82 -9.95 18.02
CA HIS A 166 4.22 -11.24 18.34
C HIS A 166 4.52 -11.64 19.79
N HIS A 167 3.61 -12.40 20.41
CA HIS A 167 3.77 -12.88 21.78
C HIS A 167 5.10 -13.63 21.95
N ASN A 168 5.75 -13.46 23.11
CA ASN A 168 7.06 -14.04 23.38
C ASN A 168 6.96 -15.52 23.79
N SER A 169 6.49 -16.33 22.86
CA SER A 169 6.41 -17.79 22.97
C SER A 169 7.19 -18.43 21.81
N TYR A 170 7.41 -19.74 21.88
CA TYR A 170 7.99 -20.49 20.77
C TYR A 170 7.15 -20.36 19.49
N HIS A 171 5.82 -20.50 19.59
CA HIS A 171 4.93 -20.37 18.43
C HIS A 171 4.86 -18.93 17.91
N GLY A 172 4.93 -17.93 18.78
CA GLY A 172 4.91 -16.52 18.41
C GLY A 172 6.11 -16.13 17.57
N GLN A 173 7.29 -16.68 17.87
CA GLN A 173 8.47 -16.52 17.03
C GLN A 173 8.33 -17.20 15.66
N ILE A 174 7.68 -18.36 15.59
CA ILE A 174 7.38 -19.03 14.32
C ILE A 174 6.43 -18.17 13.49
N CYS A 175 5.33 -17.72 14.07
CA CYS A 175 4.34 -16.85 13.42
C CYS A 175 4.98 -15.53 12.94
N ALA A 176 5.84 -14.90 13.75
CA ALA A 176 6.59 -13.71 13.34
C ALA A 176 7.48 -13.95 12.12
N ARG A 177 8.19 -15.08 12.07
CA ARG A 177 9.06 -15.44 10.93
C ARG A 177 8.24 -15.73 9.68
N ILE A 178 7.12 -16.44 9.80
CA ILE A 178 6.21 -16.73 8.68
C ILE A 178 5.67 -15.41 8.12
N ASP A 179 5.16 -14.52 8.96
CA ASP A 179 4.66 -13.21 8.53
C ASP A 179 5.74 -12.38 7.84
N GLY A 180 6.96 -12.38 8.37
CA GLY A 180 8.12 -11.73 7.76
C GLY A 180 8.43 -12.30 6.37
N ILE A 181 8.50 -13.62 6.23
CA ILE A 181 8.78 -14.31 4.97
C ILE A 181 7.67 -14.03 3.94
N VAL A 182 6.40 -14.17 4.32
CA VAL A 182 5.26 -13.92 3.43
C VAL A 182 5.23 -12.46 2.99
N SER A 183 5.47 -11.51 3.91
CA SER A 183 5.56 -10.09 3.58
C SER A 183 6.65 -9.82 2.55
N VAL A 184 7.87 -10.33 2.79
CA VAL A 184 9.01 -10.16 1.87
C VAL A 184 8.72 -10.82 0.52
N ALA A 185 8.17 -12.02 0.49
CA ALA A 185 7.84 -12.73 -0.75
C ALA A 185 6.83 -11.95 -1.61
N LEU A 186 5.77 -11.41 -1.01
CA LEU A 186 4.77 -10.62 -1.72
C LEU A 186 5.35 -9.29 -2.24
N ILE A 187 6.18 -8.62 -1.43
CA ILE A 187 6.85 -7.38 -1.82
C ILE A 187 7.84 -7.62 -2.97
N VAL A 188 8.60 -8.71 -2.93
CA VAL A 188 9.50 -9.10 -4.03
C VAL A 188 8.71 -9.42 -5.28
N ALA A 189 7.61 -10.17 -5.19
CA ALA A 189 6.74 -10.48 -6.32
C ALA A 189 6.18 -9.20 -6.99
N MET A 190 5.77 -8.22 -6.19
CA MET A 190 5.37 -6.89 -6.66
C MET A 190 6.51 -6.17 -7.38
N ALA A 191 7.69 -6.11 -6.77
CA ALA A 191 8.86 -5.45 -7.36
C ALA A 191 9.29 -6.11 -8.68
N CYS A 192 9.28 -7.44 -8.75
CA CYS A 192 9.55 -8.20 -9.98
C CYS A 192 8.52 -7.88 -11.07
N THR A 193 7.23 -7.81 -10.73
CA THR A 193 6.15 -7.50 -11.69
C THR A 193 6.30 -6.09 -12.26
N ASP A 194 6.60 -5.11 -11.42
CA ASP A 194 6.85 -3.73 -11.86
C ASP A 194 8.14 -3.62 -12.68
N PHE A 195 9.19 -4.36 -12.32
CA PHE A 195 10.43 -4.41 -13.09
C PHE A 195 10.24 -5.01 -14.49
N ILE A 196 9.51 -6.13 -14.61
CA ILE A 196 9.15 -6.72 -15.91
C ILE A 196 8.34 -5.71 -16.74
N THR A 197 7.39 -5.02 -16.11
CA THR A 197 6.59 -3.97 -16.77
C THR A 197 7.49 -2.84 -17.29
N LEU A 198 8.49 -2.41 -16.52
CA LEU A 198 9.48 -1.42 -16.96
C LEU A 198 10.24 -1.90 -18.19
N LEU A 199 10.76 -3.12 -18.18
CA LEU A 199 11.51 -3.67 -19.31
C LEU A 199 10.67 -3.68 -20.59
N LYS A 200 9.39 -4.06 -20.49
CA LYS A 200 8.45 -4.01 -21.62
C LYS A 200 8.20 -2.58 -22.11
N ILE A 201 8.04 -1.62 -21.19
CA ILE A 201 7.89 -0.20 -21.53
C ILE A 201 9.13 0.32 -22.28
N ILE A 202 10.33 0.04 -21.77
CA ILE A 202 11.58 0.46 -22.40
C ILE A 202 11.74 -0.18 -23.78
N ALA A 203 11.45 -1.48 -23.92
CA ALA A 203 11.53 -2.18 -25.20
C ALA A 203 10.57 -1.57 -26.23
N TYR A 204 9.31 -1.33 -25.85
CA TYR A 204 8.32 -0.68 -26.71
C TYR A 204 8.77 0.73 -27.14
N ARG A 205 9.32 1.53 -26.22
CA ARG A 205 9.84 2.86 -26.52
C ARG A 205 11.00 2.83 -27.51
N ARG A 206 11.92 1.87 -27.35
CA ARG A 206 13.04 1.70 -28.29
C ARG A 206 12.54 1.38 -29.70
N THR A 207 11.52 0.53 -29.82
CA THR A 207 10.90 0.21 -31.12
C THR A 207 10.18 1.41 -31.73
N MET A 208 9.40 2.15 -30.94
CA MET A 208 8.65 3.32 -31.44
C MET A 208 9.56 4.48 -31.88
N ARG A 209 10.63 4.75 -31.11
CA ARG A 209 11.63 5.79 -31.47
C ARG A 209 12.33 5.49 -32.80
N ARG A 210 12.48 4.21 -33.17
CA ARG A 210 13.04 3.80 -34.47
C ARG A 210 12.06 4.00 -35.64
N ASN A 211 10.75 3.99 -35.37
CA ASN A 211 9.71 3.92 -36.40
C ASN A 211 8.94 5.23 -36.63
N THR A 212 9.08 6.25 -35.75
CA THR A 212 8.21 7.44 -35.75
C THR A 212 9.00 8.74 -35.62
N THR A 213 8.79 9.68 -36.55
CA THR A 213 9.29 11.07 -36.50
C THR A 213 8.41 12.02 -35.68
N GLU A 214 7.15 11.65 -35.38
CA GLU A 214 6.20 12.44 -34.57
C GLU A 214 6.53 12.34 -33.06
N SER A 215 7.25 13.33 -32.54
CA SER A 215 7.72 13.40 -31.15
C SER A 215 6.62 13.72 -30.12
N THR A 216 5.54 14.40 -30.52
CA THR A 216 4.61 15.06 -29.59
C THR A 216 3.59 14.12 -28.93
N THR A 217 2.96 13.21 -29.69
CA THR A 217 1.97 12.27 -29.11
C THR A 217 2.65 11.23 -28.21
N VAL A 218 3.86 10.82 -28.59
CA VAL A 218 4.70 9.91 -27.82
C VAL A 218 5.12 10.56 -26.49
N SER A 219 5.44 11.86 -26.46
CA SER A 219 5.86 12.55 -25.24
C SER A 219 4.78 12.62 -24.14
N VAL A 220 3.50 12.80 -24.51
CA VAL A 220 2.39 12.89 -23.54
C VAL A 220 2.05 11.52 -22.92
N ILE A 221 2.08 10.44 -23.72
CA ILE A 221 1.94 9.08 -23.21
C ILE A 221 3.14 8.76 -22.28
N ASN A 222 4.35 9.19 -22.67
CA ASN A 222 5.56 8.99 -21.89
C ASN A 222 5.50 9.60 -20.48
N GLU A 223 4.97 10.82 -20.31
CA GLU A 223 4.96 11.49 -19.00
C GLU A 223 4.08 10.75 -17.98
N LYS A 224 2.88 10.31 -18.39
CA LYS A 224 1.95 9.59 -17.49
C LYS A 224 2.53 8.25 -17.06
N GLU A 225 3.08 7.49 -17.99
CA GLU A 225 3.71 6.18 -17.69
C GLU A 225 4.91 6.31 -16.75
N ILE A 226 5.79 7.29 -16.99
CA ILE A 226 6.95 7.56 -16.12
C ILE A 226 6.48 7.93 -14.71
N LEU A 227 5.39 8.69 -14.60
CA LEU A 227 4.86 9.13 -13.32
C LEU A 227 4.31 7.95 -12.52
N PHE A 228 3.50 7.08 -13.12
CA PHE A 228 3.00 5.88 -12.48
C PHE A 228 4.12 4.92 -12.09
N PHE A 229 5.13 4.75 -12.94
CA PHE A 229 6.28 3.90 -12.63
C PHE A 229 7.09 4.44 -11.45
N LYS A 230 7.38 5.76 -11.43
CA LYS A 230 8.05 6.41 -10.31
C LYS A 230 7.25 6.26 -9.00
N GLN A 231 5.92 6.28 -9.08
CA GLN A 231 5.06 6.03 -7.92
C GLN A 231 5.30 4.62 -7.36
N SER A 232 5.29 3.60 -8.22
CA SER A 232 5.53 2.21 -7.82
C SER A 232 6.89 2.01 -7.18
N CYS A 233 7.97 2.53 -7.77
CA CYS A 233 9.31 2.34 -7.23
C CYS A 233 9.46 2.93 -5.82
N LYS A 234 8.90 4.12 -5.60
CA LYS A 234 8.94 4.75 -4.26
C LYS A 234 8.14 3.93 -3.26
N LEU A 235 7.01 3.38 -3.69
CA LEU A 235 6.12 2.60 -2.85
C LEU A 235 6.73 1.23 -2.50
N SER A 236 7.21 0.48 -3.49
CA SER A 236 7.91 -0.78 -3.24
C SER A 236 9.11 -0.58 -2.32
N LEU A 237 9.91 0.49 -2.53
CA LEU A 237 11.03 0.80 -1.65
C LEU A 237 10.57 1.07 -0.22
N LEU A 238 9.50 1.85 -0.03
CA LEU A 238 8.93 2.15 1.29
C LEU A 238 8.51 0.87 2.04
N TYR A 239 7.80 -0.04 1.37
CA TYR A 239 7.37 -1.31 1.97
C TYR A 239 8.55 -2.26 2.25
N ILE A 240 9.53 -2.35 1.33
CA ILE A 240 10.76 -3.13 1.55
C ILE A 240 11.49 -2.60 2.79
N SER A 241 11.74 -1.29 2.85
CA SER A 241 12.43 -0.67 3.98
C SER A 241 11.69 -0.92 5.29
N SER A 242 10.36 -0.78 5.30
CA SER A 242 9.54 -1.08 6.48
C SER A 242 9.63 -2.54 6.92
N ALA A 243 9.50 -3.49 5.99
CA ALA A 243 9.57 -4.91 6.30
C ALA A 243 10.95 -5.30 6.84
N VAL A 244 12.02 -4.78 6.23
CA VAL A 244 13.40 -5.01 6.69
C VAL A 244 13.60 -4.42 8.08
N THR A 245 13.22 -3.17 8.30
CA THR A 245 13.39 -2.52 9.61
C THR A 245 12.54 -3.17 10.70
N PHE A 246 11.32 -3.58 10.39
CA PHE A 246 10.44 -4.27 11.33
C PHE A 246 11.04 -5.60 11.82
N ASN A 247 11.57 -6.41 10.90
CA ASN A 247 12.07 -7.75 11.19
C ASN A 247 13.53 -7.77 11.69
N LEU A 248 14.39 -6.88 11.20
CA LEU A 248 15.81 -6.91 11.53
C LEU A 248 16.20 -6.06 12.74
N SER A 249 15.40 -5.05 13.12
CA SER A 249 15.71 -4.14 14.23
C SER A 249 16.12 -4.87 15.51
N SER A 250 15.41 -5.96 15.85
CA SER A 250 15.63 -6.74 17.08
C SER A 250 16.94 -7.53 17.12
N TYR A 251 17.60 -7.71 15.98
CA TYR A 251 18.92 -8.35 15.93
C TYR A 251 20.06 -7.36 16.14
N PHE A 252 19.86 -6.09 15.79
CA PHE A 252 20.91 -5.07 15.80
C PHE A 252 20.82 -4.12 16.99
N PHE A 253 19.63 -3.96 17.58
CA PHE A 253 19.38 -2.99 18.62
C PHE A 253 18.68 -3.64 19.81
N THR A 254 18.84 -3.05 20.99
CA THR A 254 18.10 -3.40 22.21
C THR A 254 17.37 -2.19 22.80
N ASP A 255 17.69 -0.99 22.31
CA ASP A 255 17.11 0.27 22.75
C ASP A 255 15.60 0.34 22.47
N LYS A 256 14.83 0.71 23.50
CA LYS A 256 13.36 0.74 23.43
C LYS A 256 12.84 1.74 22.40
N TRP A 257 13.50 2.88 22.23
CA TRP A 257 13.07 3.93 21.32
C TRP A 257 13.38 3.55 19.88
N ILE A 258 14.52 2.90 19.64
CA ILE A 258 14.82 2.33 18.32
C ILE A 258 13.75 1.28 17.96
N MET A 259 13.36 0.41 18.90
CA MET A 259 12.29 -0.57 18.67
C MET A 259 10.91 0.05 18.44
N PHE A 260 10.59 1.08 19.21
CA PHE A 260 9.36 1.84 19.00
C PHE A 260 9.31 2.44 17.60
N ILE A 261 10.42 3.04 17.15
CA ILE A 261 10.53 3.61 15.82
C ILE A 261 10.38 2.53 14.76
N SER A 262 11.10 1.41 14.88
CA SER A 262 11.12 0.35 13.87
C SER A 262 9.81 -0.41 13.75
N ASN A 263 9.14 -0.70 14.86
CA ASN A 263 8.00 -1.62 14.89
C ASN A 263 6.64 -0.94 15.03
N THR A 264 6.60 0.36 15.36
CA THR A 264 5.34 1.11 15.47
C THR A 264 5.34 2.32 14.55
N ILE A 265 6.33 3.20 14.67
CA ILE A 265 6.35 4.47 13.94
C ILE A 265 6.52 4.25 12.44
N ILE A 266 7.53 3.47 12.02
CA ILE A 266 7.78 3.22 10.60
C ILE A 266 6.61 2.48 9.96
N TRP A 267 6.02 1.52 10.67
CA TRP A 267 4.84 0.80 10.16
C TRP A 267 3.66 1.74 9.94
N ASN A 268 3.30 2.55 10.94
CA ASN A 268 2.23 3.54 10.82
C ASN A 268 2.54 4.59 9.73
N LEU A 269 3.82 5.01 9.64
CA LEU A 269 4.29 5.99 8.66
C LEU A 269 4.18 5.45 7.24
N VAL A 270 4.45 4.17 6.99
CA VAL A 270 4.26 3.54 5.66
C VAL A 270 2.83 3.69 5.19
N HIS A 271 1.86 3.27 6.00
CA HIS A 271 0.45 3.43 5.65
C HIS A 271 0.06 4.90 5.47
N SER A 272 0.64 5.80 6.27
CA SER A 272 0.40 7.24 6.18
C SER A 272 1.00 7.89 4.92
N MET A 273 2.14 7.39 4.45
CA MET A 273 2.86 7.89 3.27
C MET A 273 2.25 7.43 1.96
N ASP A 274 1.52 6.32 1.92
CA ASP A 274 0.82 5.85 0.73
C ASP A 274 -0.17 6.89 0.20
N GLY A 275 -1.01 7.44 1.09
CA GLY A 275 -1.96 8.50 0.75
C GLY A 275 -1.25 9.75 0.21
N LEU A 276 -0.19 10.21 0.89
CA LEU A 276 0.60 11.34 0.41
C LEU A 276 1.21 11.07 -0.97
N THR A 277 1.78 9.88 -1.15
CA THR A 277 2.37 9.45 -2.41
C THR A 277 1.31 9.48 -3.52
N PHE A 278 0.10 8.96 -3.27
CA PHE A 278 -1.00 9.05 -4.21
C PHE A 278 -1.31 10.51 -4.62
N LEU A 279 -1.43 11.42 -3.66
CA LEU A 279 -1.71 12.84 -3.93
C LEU A 279 -0.61 13.50 -4.75
N LEU A 280 0.66 13.29 -4.40
CA LEU A 280 1.80 13.91 -5.09
C LEU A 280 1.88 13.46 -6.54
N PHE A 281 1.74 12.15 -6.80
CA PHE A 281 1.82 11.60 -8.14
C PHE A 281 0.58 11.92 -8.99
N ASN A 282 -0.57 12.20 -8.36
CA ASN A 282 -1.78 12.57 -9.08
C ASN A 282 -2.07 14.09 -9.05
N ARG A 283 -1.23 14.93 -8.43
CA ARG A 283 -1.46 16.37 -8.26
C ARG A 283 -1.75 17.11 -9.57
N LYS A 284 -0.89 16.94 -10.58
CA LYS A 284 -1.07 17.56 -11.92
C LYS A 284 -2.41 17.14 -12.55
N LEU A 285 -2.81 15.90 -12.28
CA LEU A 285 -4.00 15.28 -12.85
C LEU A 285 -5.28 15.75 -12.15
N ILE A 286 -5.21 15.95 -10.82
CA ILE A 286 -6.29 16.52 -10.01
C ILE A 286 -6.52 17.99 -10.39
N HIS A 287 -5.44 18.78 -10.52
CA HIS A 287 -5.54 20.20 -10.85
C HIS A 287 -6.06 20.46 -12.26
N LYS A 288 -5.69 19.62 -13.25
CA LYS A 288 -6.14 19.77 -14.64
C LYS A 288 -7.63 19.39 -14.84
N SER A 289 -8.27 18.69 -13.91
CA SER A 289 -9.72 18.42 -14.00
C SER A 289 -10.57 19.62 -13.60
N ASN A 290 -10.02 20.60 -12.88
CA ASN A 290 -10.76 21.80 -12.47
C ASN A 290 -10.69 22.92 -13.53
N SER A 291 -9.67 22.92 -14.40
CA SER A 291 -9.71 23.73 -15.62
C SER A 291 -10.32 22.88 -16.73
N GLY A 292 -11.43 23.31 -17.32
CA GLY A 292 -12.21 22.58 -18.33
C GLY A 292 -11.47 22.32 -19.66
N GLY A 293 -10.34 21.64 -19.63
CA GLY A 293 -9.58 21.23 -20.80
C GLY A 293 -10.17 19.94 -21.36
N THR A 294 -10.90 20.09 -22.47
CA THR A 294 -11.29 19.05 -23.43
C THR A 294 -10.32 17.86 -23.40
N SER A 295 -10.76 16.77 -22.76
CA SER A 295 -10.08 15.49 -22.85
C SER A 295 -10.28 14.98 -24.27
N ILE A 296 -9.31 15.24 -25.15
CA ILE A 296 -9.13 14.47 -26.38
C ILE A 296 -8.92 13.02 -25.92
N ALA A 297 -9.99 12.23 -26.01
CA ALA A 297 -10.00 10.85 -25.56
C ALA A 297 -8.95 10.04 -26.36
N PRO A 298 -8.22 9.10 -25.73
CA PRO A 298 -7.26 8.24 -26.44
C PRO A 298 -7.92 7.35 -27.51
N ALA A 299 -9.25 7.23 -27.50
CA ALA A 299 -10.02 6.52 -28.51
C ALA A 299 -9.85 7.12 -29.93
N ALA A 300 -9.70 8.44 -30.05
CA ALA A 300 -9.48 9.08 -31.35
C ALA A 300 -8.12 8.69 -31.96
N ASN A 301 -7.08 8.54 -31.13
CA ASN A 301 -5.75 8.18 -31.60
C ASN A 301 -5.60 6.68 -31.90
N LEU A 302 -6.33 5.80 -31.21
CA LEU A 302 -6.32 4.37 -31.52
C LEU A 302 -7.00 4.10 -32.88
N ASN A 303 -8.11 4.78 -33.17
CA ASN A 303 -8.79 4.69 -34.47
C ASN A 303 -7.92 5.22 -35.61
N LEU A 304 -7.15 6.29 -35.37
CA LEU A 304 -6.23 6.85 -36.37
C LEU A 304 -4.99 5.95 -36.60
N PHE A 305 -4.56 5.20 -35.58
CA PHE A 305 -3.52 4.17 -35.74
C PHE A 305 -4.04 2.92 -36.45
N GLN A 306 -5.27 2.48 -36.17
CA GLN A 306 -5.90 1.35 -36.84
C GLN A 306 -6.12 1.64 -38.33
N SER A 307 -6.57 2.84 -38.70
CA SER A 307 -6.72 3.22 -40.11
C SER A 307 -5.38 3.32 -40.84
N ARG A 308 -4.30 3.72 -40.16
CA ARG A 308 -2.94 3.72 -40.73
C ARG A 308 -2.39 2.30 -40.92
N GLN A 309 -2.72 1.35 -40.04
CA GLN A 309 -2.31 -0.05 -40.23
C GLN A 309 -3.11 -0.76 -41.31
N SER A 310 -4.43 -0.51 -41.44
CA SER A 310 -5.22 -1.06 -42.54
C SER A 310 -4.73 -0.56 -43.90
N ASN A 311 -4.36 0.73 -44.01
CA ASN A 311 -3.84 1.29 -45.27
C ASN A 311 -2.44 0.75 -45.65
N LYS A 312 -1.65 0.26 -44.68
CA LYS A 312 -0.38 -0.41 -44.97
C LYS A 312 -0.55 -1.89 -45.37
N ALA A 313 -1.66 -2.52 -45.00
CA ALA A 313 -1.97 -3.90 -45.40
C ALA A 313 -2.62 -3.99 -46.79
N MET A 314 -3.12 -2.88 -47.34
CA MET A 314 -3.69 -2.80 -48.70
C MET A 314 -2.69 -2.38 -49.79
N ARG A 315 -1.42 -2.13 -49.45
CA ARG A 315 -0.33 -1.89 -50.41
C ARG A 315 0.61 -3.09 -50.40
#